data_AF-A0A9C7C6I4-F1
#
_entry.id   AF-A0A9C7C6I4-F1
#
_cell.length_a   1.000
_cell.length_b   1.000
_cell.length_c   1.000
_cell.angle_alpha   90.00
_cell.angle_beta   90.00
_cell.angle_gamma   90.00
#
_symmetry.space_group_name_H-M   'P 1'
#
loop_
_entity.id
_entity.type
_entity.pdbx_description
1 polymer ?
#
loop_
_entity_poly.entity_id
_entity_poly.type
_entity_poly.pdbx_seq_one_letter_code
_entity_poly.pdbx_strand_id
1 'polypeptide(L)' 'MKTFEAYVRAGGFVVRTMVVADGLQQAIYILQGQFGADNVVHLPREI' A
#
# COMPACT_ATOMS: atom_id res chain seq x y z
N MET A 1 -5.28 10.52 -10.65
CA MET A 1 -5.01 10.41 -9.21
C MET A 1 -6.24 9.99 -8.42
N LYS A 2 -6.10 8.88 -7.69
CA LYS A 2 -7.07 8.23 -6.80
C LYS A 2 -6.35 7.89 -5.49
N THR A 3 -7.11 7.70 -4.41
CA THR A 3 -6.54 7.26 -3.13
C THR A 3 -6.72 5.76 -3.00
N PHE A 4 -5.65 5.07 -2.60
CA PHE A 4 -5.66 3.64 -2.35
C PHE A 4 -5.33 3.38 -0.90
N GLU A 5 -6.18 2.58 -0.26
CA GLU A 5 -5.97 2.06 1.08
C GLU A 5 -5.30 0.69 1.02
N ALA A 6 -4.30 0.46 1.88
CA ALA A 6 -3.68 -0.84 2.06
C ALA A 6 -3.31 -1.08 3.52
N TYR A 7 -3.12 -2.36 3.89
CA TYR A 7 -2.55 -2.73 5.17
C TYR A 7 -1.12 -3.23 4.95
N VAL A 8 -0.20 -2.75 5.77
CA VAL A 8 1.24 -3.04 5.68
C VAL A 8 1.79 -3.48 7.01
N ARG A 9 2.84 -4.30 6.99
CA ARG A 9 3.63 -4.65 8.18
C ARG A 9 4.72 -3.60 8.39
N ALA A 10 4.69 -2.95 9.55
CA ALA A 10 5.71 -1.99 9.95
C ALA A 10 6.07 -2.24 11.41
N GLY A 11 7.34 -2.60 11.67
CA GLY A 11 7.84 -2.82 13.03
C GLY A 11 7.11 -3.91 13.82
N GLY A 12 6.61 -4.96 13.15
CA GLY A 12 5.86 -6.06 13.78
C GLY A 12 4.35 -5.82 13.93
N PHE A 13 3.87 -4.62 13.59
CA PHE A 13 2.45 -4.29 13.59
C PHE A 13 1.87 -4.30 12.18
N VAL A 14 0.58 -4.65 12.06
CA VAL A 14 -0.19 -4.46 10.82
C VAL A 14 -0.93 -3.13 10.95
N VAL A 15 -0.59 -2.18 10.10
CA VAL A 15 -1.16 -0.83 10.10
C VAL A 15 -1.87 -0.52 8.79
N ARG A 16 -2.96 0.22 8.87
CA ARG A 16 -3.67 0.77 7.72
C ARG A 16 -2.93 2.02 7.23
N THR A 17 -2.68 2.10 5.93
CA THR A 17 -2.04 3.25 5.27
C THR A 17 -2.79 3.63 4.00
N MET A 18 -2.52 4.82 3.48
CA MET A 18 -3.12 5.35 2.26
C MET A 18 -2.04 5.95 1.36
N VAL A 19 -2.18 5.72 0.06
CA VAL A 19 -1.30 6.29 -0.97
C VAL A 19 -2.13 6.90 -2.09
N VAL A 20 -1.65 8.01 -2.67
CA VAL A 20 -2.23 8.60 -3.87
C VAL A 20 -1.48 8.06 -5.09
N ALA A 21 -2.22 7.52 -6.04
CA ALA A 21 -1.68 6.94 -7.26
C ALA A 21 -2.65 7.10 -8.44
N ASP A 22 -2.16 6.96 -9.66
CA ASP A 22 -2.96 7.00 -10.88
C ASP A 22 -3.69 5.69 -11.18
N GLY A 23 -3.28 4.60 -10.53
CA GLY A 23 -3.94 3.30 -10.61
C GLY A 23 -3.37 2.28 -9.64
N LEU A 24 -4.01 1.11 -9.59
CA LEU A 24 -3.67 0.03 -8.68
C LEU A 24 -2.20 -0.40 -8.79
N GLN A 25 -1.69 -0.54 -10.01
CA GLN A 25 -0.30 -0.98 -10.22
C GLN A 25 0.72 0.02 -9.67
N GLN A 26 0.50 1.32 -9.86
CA GLN A 26 1.37 2.35 -9.29
C GLN A 26 1.25 2.40 -7.76
N ALA A 27 0.04 2.23 -7.21
CA ALA A 27 -0.16 2.14 -5.76
C ALA A 27 0.63 0.97 -5.16
N ILE A 28 0.63 -0.19 -5.81
CA ILE A 28 1.42 -1.36 -5.40
C ILE A 28 2.91 -1.01 -5.40
N TYR A 29 3.44 -0.42 -6.48
CA TYR A 29 4.86 -0.07 -6.53
C TYR A 29 5.27 0.94 -5.46
N ILE A 30 4.43 1.93 -5.17
CA ILE A 30 4.68 2.90 -4.09
C ILE A 30 4.74 2.18 -2.74
N LEU A 31 3.77 1.32 -2.45
CA LEU A 31 3.70 0.58 -1.18
C LEU A 31 4.87 -0.39 -1.03
N GLN A 32 5.23 -1.12 -2.08
CA GLN A 32 6.39 -2.02 -2.08
C GLN A 32 7.70 -1.26 -1.95
N GLY A 33 7.83 -0.07 -2.55
CA GLY A 33 8.99 0.79 -2.40
C GLY A 33 9.15 1.38 -1.00
N GLN A 34 8.04 1.68 -0.32
CA GLN A 34 8.06 2.26 1.03
C GLN A 34 8.22 1.21 2.14
N PHE A 35 7.54 0.08 2.01
CA PHE A 35 7.47 -0.92 3.09
C PHE A 35 8.22 -2.22 2.75
N GLY A 36 8.55 -2.48 1.48
CA GLY A 36 9.07 -3.76 1.00
C GLY A 36 7.95 -4.68 0.51
N ALA A 37 8.23 -5.50 -0.51
CA ALA A 37 7.23 -6.33 -1.17
C ALA A 37 6.52 -7.32 -0.22
N ASP A 38 7.28 -7.93 0.69
CA ASP A 38 6.76 -8.92 1.66
C ASP A 38 5.95 -8.29 2.80
N ASN A 39 5.98 -6.96 2.92
CA ASN A 39 5.31 -6.22 3.97
C ASN A 39 3.95 -5.67 3.53
N VAL A 40 3.57 -5.78 2.25
CA VAL A 40 2.22 -5.46 1.79
C VAL A 40 1.31 -6.65 2.09
N VAL A 41 0.32 -6.48 2.97
CA VAL A 41 -0.49 -7.60 3.49
C VAL A 41 -1.54 -8.05 2.49
N HIS A 42 -2.10 -7.13 1.70
CA HIS A 42 -3.06 -7.42 0.65
C HIS A 42 -3.04 -6.36 -0.45
N LEU A 43 -3.75 -6.63 -1.55
CA LEU A 43 -3.90 -5.69 -2.65
C LEU A 43 -4.56 -4.38 -2.19
N PRO A 44 -4.04 -3.22 -2.60
CA PRO A 44 -4.64 -1.93 -2.27
C PRO A 44 -6.05 -1.80 -2.86
N ARG A 45 -6.94 -1.13 -2.13
CA ARG A 45 -8.31 -0.86 -2.56
C ARG A 45 -8.49 0.64 -2.77
N GLU A 46 -9.06 1.02 -3.91
CA GLU A 46 -9.46 2.40 -4.17
C GLU A 46 -10.60 2.83 -3.23
N ILE A 47 -10.51 4.05 -2.69
CA ILE A 47 -11.50 4.68 -1.81
C ILE A 47 -11.93 6.05 -2.33
#